data_AF-A0A1Y1QIN9-F1
#
_entry.id   AF-A0A1Y1QIN9-F1
#
_cell.length_a   1.000
_cell.length_b   1.000
_cell.length_c   1.000
_cell.angle_alpha   90.00
_cell.angle_beta   90.00
_cell.angle_gamma   90.00
#
_symmetry.space_group_name_H-M   'P 1'
#
loop_
_entity.id
_entity.type
_entity.pdbx_description
1 polymer ?
#
loop_
_entity_poly.entity_id
_entity_poly.type
_entity_poly.pdbx_seq_one_letter_code
_entity_poly.pdbx_strand_id
1 'polypeptide(L)'
;MKNVSLYLQRWVQAGLITPEQQVAITEFEAKQPQRASWWLYSFMILGAVIIGLGIISLIAANWSEIPDSVKLGSDFALLTLLAGGIYSQYPQRLHGVGFEVLTISFLLLCLASIGLIAQIFHTGGAWYHALLFWASITLPLSLFARHVFTRFFWVTLFLHGALWSMVKLHFNSVDFYSDVEILPTFFLLAPLFVAVLYGLSNRVHKLLGFAGSLFFWFQISAVASLVFIDGSRSMGETSGLGNAWHMTLTYIITGLLVVGVATHPTYRWLNKILLLSALGLLLLYYQPGGLFSDEHYTTLGADAGVSWWLGDDIRAALLTLTILFLYTIHAGNIGHQRTFNLVTFLIGLRFVVLYFQAVGGLAATGVGLILSGLLIIGVAWAWHSWRERLRNWSKGAQA
;
A
#
# COMPACT_ATOMS: atom_id res chain seq x y z
N MET A 1 -34.96 11.05 -5.44
CA MET A 1 -36.08 12.01 -5.20
C MET A 1 -36.51 12.10 -3.74
N LYS A 2 -36.79 10.99 -3.01
CA LYS A 2 -37.25 11.04 -1.60
C LYS A 2 -36.40 11.90 -0.64
N ASN A 3 -35.07 11.92 -0.82
CA ASN A 3 -34.20 12.70 0.08
C ASN A 3 -34.23 14.21 -0.23
N VAL A 4 -34.29 14.60 -1.51
CA VAL A 4 -34.25 16.02 -1.92
C VAL A 4 -35.51 16.77 -1.48
N SER A 5 -36.69 16.15 -1.63
CA SER A 5 -37.96 16.74 -1.18
C SER A 5 -38.00 16.99 0.34
N LEU A 6 -37.35 16.11 1.11
CA LEU A 6 -37.31 16.19 2.57
C LEU A 6 -36.36 17.30 3.06
N TYR A 7 -35.24 17.52 2.36
CA TYR A 7 -34.36 18.67 2.62
C TYR A 7 -34.99 19.99 2.21
N LEU A 8 -35.67 20.04 1.06
CA LEU A 8 -36.35 21.25 0.60
C LEU A 8 -37.46 21.69 1.57
N GLN A 9 -38.26 20.75 2.10
CA GLN A 9 -39.25 21.06 3.14
C GLN A 9 -38.60 21.61 4.43
N ARG A 10 -37.48 21.03 4.87
CA ARG A 10 -36.73 21.54 6.03
C ARG A 10 -36.19 22.95 5.80
N TRP A 11 -35.75 23.27 4.60
CA TRP A 11 -35.23 24.59 4.26
C TRP A 11 -36.33 25.65 4.16
N VAL A 12 -37.53 25.28 3.69
CA VAL A 12 -38.71 26.16 3.76
C VAL A 12 -39.12 26.40 5.21
N GLN A 13 -39.18 25.36 6.04
CA GLN A 13 -39.49 25.49 7.47
C GLN A 13 -38.46 26.33 8.24
N ALA A 14 -37.19 26.28 7.84
CA ALA A 14 -36.12 27.09 8.42
C ALA A 14 -36.07 28.54 7.87
N GLY A 15 -36.97 28.91 6.94
CA GLY A 15 -37.00 30.23 6.31
C GLY A 15 -35.81 30.52 5.40
N LEU A 16 -35.04 29.50 5.00
CA LEU A 16 -33.87 29.64 4.13
C LEU A 16 -34.24 29.83 2.66
N ILE A 17 -35.40 29.30 2.25
CA ILE A 17 -35.94 29.42 0.90
C ILE A 17 -37.46 29.66 0.96
N THR A 18 -38.01 30.33 -0.05
CA THR A 18 -39.46 30.54 -0.18
C THR A 18 -40.16 29.31 -0.78
N PRO A 19 -41.49 29.17 -0.60
CA PRO A 19 -42.27 28.13 -1.25
C PRO A 19 -42.17 28.17 -2.78
N GLU A 20 -42.05 29.35 -3.40
CA GLU A 20 -41.87 29.45 -4.86
C GLU A 20 -40.49 28.92 -5.29
N GLN A 21 -39.44 29.19 -4.50
CA GLN A 21 -38.09 28.67 -4.76
C GLN A 21 -38.04 27.14 -4.64
N GLN A 22 -38.78 26.54 -3.70
CA GLN A 22 -38.90 25.09 -3.59
C GLN A 22 -39.44 24.48 -4.89
N VAL A 23 -40.50 25.05 -5.47
CA VAL A 23 -41.10 24.56 -6.72
C VAL A 23 -40.10 24.66 -7.87
N ALA A 24 -39.45 25.82 -8.01
CA ALA A 24 -38.45 26.05 -9.07
C ALA A 24 -37.26 25.08 -9.00
N ILE A 25 -36.74 24.81 -7.79
CA ILE A 25 -35.64 23.85 -7.60
C ILE A 25 -36.09 22.42 -7.89
N THR A 26 -37.32 22.07 -7.51
CA THR A 26 -37.86 20.73 -7.76
C THR A 26 -38.03 20.47 -9.26
N GLU A 27 -38.53 21.46 -10.01
CA GLU A 27 -38.62 21.38 -11.47
C GLU A 27 -37.26 21.34 -12.16
N PHE A 28 -36.27 22.08 -11.65
CA PHE A 28 -34.91 22.05 -12.16
C PHE A 28 -34.24 20.69 -11.97
N GLU A 29 -34.37 20.09 -10.78
CA GLU A 29 -33.86 18.74 -10.48
C GLU A 29 -34.59 17.65 -11.28
N ALA A 30 -35.90 17.80 -11.53
CA ALA A 30 -36.66 16.87 -12.35
C ALA A 30 -36.23 16.89 -13.84
N LYS A 31 -35.70 18.02 -14.32
CA LYS A 31 -35.15 18.17 -15.67
C LYS A 31 -33.73 17.63 -15.80
N GLN A 32 -33.01 17.37 -14.71
CA GLN A 32 -31.70 16.73 -14.81
C GLN A 32 -31.86 15.23 -15.13
N PRO A 33 -31.05 14.69 -16.05
CA PRO A 33 -31.06 13.27 -16.34
C PRO A 33 -30.79 12.51 -15.04
N GLN A 34 -31.74 11.63 -14.66
CA GLN A 34 -31.55 10.80 -13.48
C GLN A 34 -30.21 10.08 -13.62
N ARG A 35 -29.32 10.23 -12.62
CA ARG A 35 -28.11 9.42 -12.54
C ARG A 35 -28.53 7.96 -12.63
N ALA A 36 -28.14 7.29 -13.70
CA ALA A 36 -28.50 5.90 -13.93
C ALA A 36 -28.17 5.09 -12.66
N SER A 37 -29.12 4.25 -12.25
CA SER A 37 -29.06 3.62 -10.93
C SER A 37 -27.77 2.80 -10.80
N TRP A 38 -27.06 2.95 -9.67
CA TRP A 38 -25.78 2.27 -9.41
C TRP A 38 -25.85 0.77 -9.74
N TRP A 39 -26.97 0.12 -9.42
CA TRP A 39 -27.20 -1.30 -9.67
C TRP A 39 -27.14 -1.66 -11.16
N LEU A 40 -27.69 -0.82 -12.05
CA LEU A 40 -27.61 -1.03 -13.49
C LEU A 40 -26.16 -0.98 -13.98
N TYR A 41 -25.35 -0.05 -13.46
CA TYR A 41 -23.91 -0.02 -13.77
C TYR A 41 -23.21 -1.28 -13.28
N SER A 42 -23.51 -1.78 -12.08
CA SER A 42 -22.95 -3.04 -11.58
C SER A 42 -23.31 -4.22 -12.49
N PHE A 43 -24.57 -4.34 -12.93
CA PHE A 43 -24.99 -5.41 -13.84
C PHE A 43 -24.37 -5.27 -15.24
N MET A 44 -24.21 -4.05 -15.75
CA MET A 44 -23.53 -3.83 -17.04
C MET A 44 -22.04 -4.19 -16.98
N ILE A 45 -21.35 -3.80 -15.91
CA ILE A 45 -19.94 -4.18 -15.69
C ILE A 45 -19.83 -5.69 -15.56
N LEU A 46 -20.69 -6.32 -14.75
CA LEU A 46 -20.70 -7.77 -14.58
C LEU A 46 -20.97 -8.49 -15.91
N GLY A 47 -21.96 -8.03 -16.68
CA GLY A 47 -22.26 -8.56 -18.01
C GLY A 47 -21.07 -8.43 -18.97
N ALA A 48 -20.41 -7.28 -18.99
CA ALA A 48 -19.21 -7.06 -19.81
C ALA A 48 -18.06 -7.98 -19.39
N VAL A 49 -17.84 -8.18 -18.08
CA VAL A 49 -16.82 -9.10 -17.56
C VAL A 49 -17.14 -10.55 -17.95
N ILE A 50 -18.39 -11.01 -17.81
CA ILE A 50 -18.80 -12.35 -18.20
C ILE A 50 -18.63 -12.58 -19.69
N ILE A 51 -19.01 -11.60 -20.53
CA ILE A 51 -18.80 -11.67 -21.98
C ILE A 51 -17.30 -11.75 -22.29
N GLY A 52 -16.48 -10.92 -21.65
CA GLY A 52 -15.03 -10.95 -21.80
C GLY A 52 -14.44 -12.31 -21.43
N LEU A 53 -14.84 -12.89 -20.29
CA LEU A 53 -14.43 -14.22 -19.86
C LEU A 53 -14.87 -15.31 -20.84
N GLY A 54 -16.10 -15.21 -21.37
CA GLY A 54 -16.60 -16.12 -22.40
C GLY A 54 -15.78 -16.08 -23.68
N ILE A 55 -15.43 -14.88 -24.17
CA ILE A 55 -14.57 -14.68 -25.34
C ILE A 55 -13.19 -15.30 -25.09
N ILE A 56 -12.56 -14.99 -23.95
CA ILE A 56 -11.26 -15.57 -23.58
C ILE A 56 -11.34 -17.09 -23.52
N SER A 57 -12.42 -17.64 -22.94
CA SER A 57 -12.63 -19.08 -22.85
C SER A 57 -12.80 -19.75 -24.22
N LEU A 58 -13.51 -19.13 -25.16
CA LEU A 58 -13.67 -19.66 -26.52
C LEU A 58 -12.34 -19.64 -27.28
N ILE A 59 -11.55 -18.57 -27.15
CA ILE A 59 -10.21 -18.49 -27.71
C ILE A 59 -9.31 -19.57 -27.10
N ALA A 60 -9.36 -19.74 -25.77
CA ALA A 60 -8.59 -20.75 -25.06
C ALA A 60 -8.96 -22.19 -25.49
N ALA A 61 -10.25 -22.46 -25.72
CA ALA A 61 -10.72 -23.77 -26.17
C ALA A 61 -10.21 -24.15 -27.57
N ASN A 62 -9.98 -23.16 -28.45
CA ASN A 62 -9.47 -23.36 -29.80
C ASN A 62 -7.97 -23.02 -29.93
N TRP A 63 -7.27 -22.82 -28.81
CA TRP A 63 -5.93 -22.24 -28.79
C TRP A 63 -4.88 -23.03 -29.59
N SER A 64 -5.01 -24.35 -29.60
CA SER A 64 -4.12 -25.26 -30.33
C SER A 64 -4.32 -25.21 -31.84
N GLU A 65 -5.51 -24.85 -32.31
CA GLU A 65 -5.85 -24.80 -33.74
C GLU A 65 -5.44 -23.47 -34.38
N ILE A 66 -5.31 -22.41 -33.59
CA ILE A 66 -4.92 -21.09 -34.07
C ILE A 66 -3.41 -21.08 -34.37
N PRO A 67 -2.98 -20.77 -35.62
CA PRO A 67 -1.56 -20.67 -35.95
C PRO A 67 -0.87 -19.54 -35.18
N ASP A 68 0.41 -19.72 -34.83
CA ASP A 68 1.16 -18.76 -34.01
C ASP A 68 1.33 -17.38 -34.69
N SER A 69 1.43 -17.36 -36.02
CA SER A 69 1.44 -16.10 -36.80
C SER A 69 0.14 -15.32 -36.68
N VAL A 70 -1.01 -16.00 -36.57
CA VAL A 70 -2.32 -15.37 -36.38
C VAL A 70 -2.45 -14.85 -34.96
N LYS A 71 -1.95 -15.58 -33.95
CA LYS A 71 -1.91 -15.11 -32.55
C LYS A 71 -1.11 -13.81 -32.42
N LEU A 72 0.13 -13.81 -32.91
CA LEU A 72 1.01 -12.64 -32.87
C LEU A 72 0.49 -11.50 -33.75
N GLY A 73 0.02 -11.81 -34.96
CA GLY A 73 -0.54 -10.81 -35.87
C GLY A 73 -1.75 -10.09 -35.27
N SER A 74 -2.64 -10.84 -34.60
CA SER A 74 -3.81 -10.28 -33.92
C SER A 74 -3.41 -9.43 -32.72
N ASP A 75 -2.43 -9.89 -31.93
CA ASP A 75 -1.90 -9.14 -30.78
C ASP A 75 -1.30 -7.79 -31.20
N PHE A 76 -0.40 -7.77 -32.19
CA PHE A 76 0.20 -6.53 -32.69
C PHE A 76 -0.82 -5.62 -33.39
N ALA A 77 -1.84 -6.18 -34.05
CA ALA A 77 -2.93 -5.40 -34.63
C ALA A 77 -3.74 -4.70 -33.52
N LEU A 78 -4.08 -5.42 -32.44
CA LEU A 78 -4.79 -4.86 -31.29
C LEU A 78 -3.95 -3.79 -30.57
N LEU A 79 -2.64 -4.02 -30.37
CA LEU A 79 -1.73 -3.01 -29.83
C LEU A 79 -1.73 -1.73 -30.68
N THR A 80 -1.68 -1.89 -32.01
CA THR A 80 -1.68 -0.76 -32.95
C THR A 80 -3.01 -0.01 -32.92
N LEU A 81 -4.14 -0.71 -32.85
CA LEU A 81 -5.47 -0.11 -32.72
C LEU A 81 -5.60 0.67 -31.41
N LEU A 82 -5.16 0.09 -30.30
CA LEU A 82 -5.16 0.76 -28.99
C LEU A 82 -4.25 1.98 -28.99
N ALA A 83 -3.03 1.88 -29.54
CA ALA A 83 -2.11 3.00 -29.68
C ALA A 83 -2.72 4.13 -30.55
N GLY A 84 -3.37 3.79 -31.65
CA GLY A 84 -4.09 4.74 -32.51
C GLY A 84 -5.25 5.43 -31.77
N GLY A 85 -6.00 4.69 -30.95
CA GLY A 85 -7.06 5.23 -30.09
C GLY A 85 -6.53 6.18 -29.00
N ILE A 86 -5.41 5.84 -28.36
CA ILE A 86 -4.74 6.72 -27.40
C ILE A 86 -4.26 8.00 -28.08
N TYR A 87 -3.63 7.87 -29.26
CA TYR A 87 -3.12 9.00 -30.04
C TYR A 87 -4.24 9.94 -30.50
N SER A 88 -5.39 9.41 -30.95
CA SER A 88 -6.51 10.23 -31.42
C SER A 88 -7.20 11.01 -30.30
N GLN A 89 -7.22 10.46 -29.08
CA GLN A 89 -7.83 11.12 -27.91
C GLN A 89 -6.87 12.08 -27.20
N TYR A 90 -5.55 11.99 -27.42
CA TYR A 90 -4.55 12.82 -26.74
C TYR A 90 -4.72 14.34 -26.96
N PRO A 91 -4.98 14.85 -28.20
CA PRO A 91 -5.09 16.29 -28.48
C PRO A 91 -6.36 16.92 -27.91
N GLN A 92 -7.45 16.16 -27.80
CA GLN A 92 -8.78 16.70 -27.52
C GLN A 92 -9.01 17.06 -26.05
N ARG A 93 -8.03 16.83 -25.15
CA ARG A 93 -8.16 17.02 -23.69
C ARG A 93 -9.46 16.44 -23.11
N LEU A 94 -10.00 15.39 -23.73
CA LEU A 94 -11.18 14.70 -23.21
C LEU A 94 -10.78 14.04 -21.89
N HIS A 95 -11.29 14.56 -20.78
CA HIS A 95 -11.13 14.00 -19.42
C HIS A 95 -12.00 12.74 -19.22
N GLY A 96 -12.17 11.95 -20.28
CA GLY A 96 -13.08 10.82 -20.31
C GLY A 96 -12.42 9.52 -19.86
N VAL A 97 -13.21 8.67 -19.20
CA VAL A 97 -12.85 7.29 -18.82
C VAL A 97 -12.28 6.49 -20.00
N GLY A 98 -12.65 6.82 -21.24
CA GLY A 98 -12.17 6.15 -22.45
C GLY A 98 -10.64 6.19 -22.64
N PHE A 99 -9.98 7.33 -22.39
CA PHE A 99 -8.52 7.43 -22.53
C PHE A 99 -7.80 6.53 -21.52
N GLU A 100 -8.32 6.46 -20.30
CA GLU A 100 -7.79 5.62 -19.22
C GLU A 100 -7.99 4.14 -19.54
N VAL A 101 -9.19 3.75 -19.99
CA VAL A 101 -9.48 2.37 -20.41
C VAL A 101 -8.56 1.94 -21.55
N LEU A 102 -8.37 2.79 -22.57
CA LEU A 102 -7.45 2.49 -23.68
C LEU A 102 -6.01 2.34 -23.20
N THR A 103 -5.54 3.26 -22.34
CA THR A 103 -4.17 3.23 -21.81
C THR A 103 -3.93 1.98 -20.97
N ILE A 104 -4.86 1.63 -20.08
CA ILE A 104 -4.73 0.43 -19.23
C ILE A 104 -4.85 -0.84 -20.06
N SER A 105 -5.76 -0.88 -21.04
CA SER A 105 -5.87 -2.01 -21.96
C SER A 105 -4.59 -2.20 -22.76
N PHE A 106 -3.95 -1.11 -23.21
CA PHE A 106 -2.66 -1.17 -23.89
C PHE A 106 -1.56 -1.71 -22.97
N LEU A 107 -1.47 -1.20 -21.73
CA LEU A 107 -0.53 -1.69 -20.72
C LEU A 107 -0.72 -3.19 -20.43
N LEU A 108 -1.96 -3.64 -20.24
CA LEU A 108 -2.28 -5.05 -20.03
C LEU A 108 -1.95 -5.91 -21.25
N LEU A 109 -2.24 -5.41 -22.45
CA LEU A 109 -1.95 -6.12 -23.69
C LEU A 109 -0.44 -6.28 -23.87
N CYS A 110 0.38 -5.26 -23.58
CA CYS A 110 1.85 -5.41 -23.58
C CYS A 110 2.33 -6.53 -22.64
N LEU A 111 1.69 -6.70 -21.47
CA LEU A 111 2.03 -7.78 -20.55
C LEU A 111 1.61 -9.15 -21.11
N ALA A 112 0.43 -9.22 -21.72
CA ALA A 112 -0.05 -10.41 -22.41
C ALA A 112 0.86 -10.78 -23.61
N SER A 113 1.32 -9.81 -24.39
CA SER A 113 2.27 -10.00 -25.49
C SER A 113 3.56 -10.65 -25.03
N ILE A 114 4.12 -10.21 -23.89
CA ILE A 114 5.33 -10.82 -23.32
C ILE A 114 5.08 -12.30 -22.99
N GLY A 115 3.94 -12.62 -22.37
CA GLY A 115 3.56 -14.01 -22.06
C GLY A 115 3.31 -14.85 -23.33
N LEU A 116 2.64 -14.28 -24.32
CA LEU A 116 2.33 -14.94 -25.59
C LEU A 116 3.60 -15.26 -26.39
N ILE A 117 4.50 -14.30 -26.51
CA ILE A 117 5.81 -14.47 -27.16
C ILE A 117 6.60 -15.53 -26.41
N ALA A 118 6.62 -15.48 -25.07
CA ALA A 118 7.33 -16.46 -24.27
C ALA A 118 6.78 -17.88 -24.44
N GLN A 119 5.46 -18.03 -24.58
CA GLN A 119 4.81 -19.31 -24.85
C GLN A 119 5.14 -19.85 -26.24
N ILE A 120 5.00 -19.03 -27.29
CA ILE A 120 5.21 -19.45 -28.69
C ILE A 120 6.67 -19.86 -28.93
N PHE A 121 7.61 -19.04 -28.47
CA PHE A 121 9.03 -19.30 -28.66
C PHE A 121 9.65 -20.14 -27.54
N HIS A 122 8.84 -20.64 -26.60
CA HIS A 122 9.27 -21.47 -25.47
C HIS A 122 10.42 -20.82 -24.68
N THR A 123 10.43 -19.49 -24.58
CA THR A 123 11.48 -18.78 -23.84
C THR A 123 11.22 -18.87 -22.36
N GLY A 124 12.17 -19.45 -21.61
CA GLY A 124 12.16 -19.40 -20.16
C GLY A 124 12.54 -18.01 -19.62
N GLY A 125 12.24 -17.77 -18.36
CA GLY A 125 12.63 -16.54 -17.68
C GLY A 125 11.90 -16.39 -16.36
N ALA A 126 12.51 -15.68 -15.42
CA ALA A 126 11.83 -15.38 -14.18
C ALA A 126 10.77 -14.29 -14.40
N TRP A 127 9.58 -14.49 -13.82
CA TRP A 127 8.43 -13.60 -14.00
C TRP A 127 8.72 -12.14 -13.61
N TYR A 128 9.61 -11.90 -12.65
CA TYR A 128 10.00 -10.55 -12.23
C TYR A 128 10.84 -9.82 -13.28
N HIS A 129 11.63 -10.52 -14.10
CA HIS A 129 12.31 -9.93 -15.26
C HIS A 129 11.31 -9.49 -16.33
N ALA A 130 10.26 -10.30 -16.56
CA ALA A 130 9.18 -9.95 -17.49
C ALA A 130 8.44 -8.69 -17.04
N LEU A 131 8.16 -8.55 -15.72
CA LEU A 131 7.56 -7.34 -15.17
C LEU A 131 8.47 -6.10 -15.29
N LEU A 132 9.79 -6.25 -15.10
CA LEU A 132 10.73 -5.14 -15.26
C LEU A 132 10.89 -4.71 -16.72
N PHE A 133 10.91 -5.67 -17.64
CA PHE A 133 10.89 -5.39 -19.07
C PHE A 133 9.60 -4.67 -19.47
N TRP A 134 8.46 -5.20 -19.04
CA TRP A 134 7.15 -4.57 -19.22
C TRP A 134 7.12 -3.13 -18.68
N ALA A 135 7.60 -2.92 -17.45
CA ALA A 135 7.64 -1.60 -16.83
C ALA A 135 8.51 -0.64 -17.65
N SER A 136 9.65 -1.11 -18.16
CA SER A 136 10.59 -0.31 -18.94
C SER A 136 10.01 0.14 -20.29
N ILE A 137 9.38 -0.77 -21.04
CA ILE A 137 8.78 -0.44 -22.35
C ILE A 137 7.52 0.44 -22.20
N THR A 138 6.79 0.32 -21.09
CA THR A 138 5.57 1.10 -20.82
C THR A 138 5.82 2.39 -20.02
N LEU A 139 7.02 2.60 -19.49
CA LEU A 139 7.38 3.78 -18.69
C LEU A 139 7.07 5.09 -19.42
N PRO A 140 7.46 5.29 -20.70
CA PRO A 140 7.17 6.54 -21.40
C PRO A 140 5.68 6.88 -21.39
N LEU A 141 4.82 5.90 -21.69
CA LEU A 141 3.37 6.09 -21.70
C LEU A 141 2.82 6.37 -20.28
N SER A 142 3.34 5.68 -19.27
CA SER A 142 2.93 5.88 -17.87
C SER A 142 3.27 7.28 -17.33
N LEU A 143 4.35 7.91 -17.82
CA LEU A 143 4.71 9.30 -17.48
C LEU A 143 3.67 10.30 -17.99
N PHE A 144 3.05 10.02 -19.14
CA PHE A 144 2.00 10.86 -19.73
C PHE A 144 0.59 10.49 -19.25
N ALA A 145 0.45 9.40 -18.47
CA ALA A 145 -0.83 9.02 -17.91
C ALA A 145 -1.36 10.16 -17.03
N ARG A 146 -2.62 10.56 -17.23
CA ARG A 146 -3.23 11.68 -16.50
C ARG A 146 -3.93 11.24 -15.21
N HIS A 147 -4.38 10.00 -15.16
CA HIS A 147 -5.13 9.45 -14.05
C HIS A 147 -4.23 8.70 -13.06
N VAL A 148 -4.62 8.78 -11.78
CA VAL A 148 -3.89 8.14 -10.68
C VAL A 148 -3.90 6.62 -10.81
N PHE A 149 -4.99 6.03 -11.32
CA PHE A 149 -5.14 4.57 -11.36
C PHE A 149 -4.19 3.90 -12.38
N THR A 150 -3.97 4.48 -13.57
CA THR A 150 -2.94 3.98 -14.50
C THR A 150 -1.54 4.01 -13.87
N ARG A 151 -1.18 5.10 -13.21
CA ARG A 151 0.12 5.24 -12.54
C ARG A 151 0.26 4.27 -11.37
N PHE A 152 -0.83 4.08 -10.62
CA PHE A 152 -0.91 3.14 -9.52
C PHE A 152 -0.69 1.69 -9.99
N PHE A 153 -1.37 1.30 -11.06
CA PHE A 153 -1.20 -0.02 -11.67
C PHE A 153 0.25 -0.25 -12.13
N TRP A 154 0.83 0.72 -12.84
CA TRP A 154 2.22 0.64 -13.29
C TRP A 154 3.21 0.53 -12.13
N VAL A 155 3.09 1.39 -11.12
CA VAL A 155 3.95 1.36 -9.92
C VAL A 155 3.84 0.02 -9.20
N THR A 156 2.63 -0.55 -9.09
CA THR A 156 2.41 -1.83 -8.41
C THR A 156 3.22 -2.95 -9.05
N LEU A 157 3.11 -3.12 -10.37
CA LEU A 157 3.80 -4.18 -11.09
C LEU A 157 5.32 -3.93 -11.18
N PHE A 158 5.73 -2.67 -11.37
CA PHE A 158 7.13 -2.29 -11.32
C PHE A 158 7.78 -2.63 -9.98
N LEU A 159 7.13 -2.26 -8.86
CA LEU A 159 7.64 -2.55 -7.51
C LEU A 159 7.75 -4.05 -7.27
N HIS A 160 6.77 -4.83 -7.74
CA HIS A 160 6.82 -6.29 -7.60
C HIS A 160 8.01 -6.88 -8.36
N GLY A 161 8.20 -6.50 -9.63
CA GLY A 161 9.35 -6.95 -10.42
C GLY A 161 10.69 -6.52 -9.83
N ALA A 162 10.80 -5.25 -9.40
CA ALA A 162 12.03 -4.70 -8.84
C ALA A 162 12.42 -5.36 -7.51
N LEU A 163 11.47 -5.50 -6.57
CA LEU A 163 11.74 -6.10 -5.26
C LEU A 163 12.17 -7.55 -5.38
N TRP A 164 11.45 -8.36 -6.18
CA TRP A 164 11.82 -9.76 -6.37
C TRP A 164 13.16 -9.92 -7.11
N SER A 165 13.47 -9.03 -8.05
CA SER A 165 14.78 -9.02 -8.69
C SER A 165 15.90 -8.69 -7.70
N MET A 166 15.72 -7.70 -6.82
CA MET A 166 16.71 -7.32 -5.80
C MET A 166 16.93 -8.43 -4.78
N VAL A 167 15.83 -9.06 -4.35
CA VAL A 167 15.87 -10.18 -3.41
C VAL A 167 16.58 -11.38 -4.05
N LYS A 168 16.24 -11.76 -5.29
CA LYS A 168 16.92 -12.88 -5.96
C LYS A 168 18.39 -12.63 -6.26
N LEU A 169 18.78 -11.39 -6.61
CA LEU A 169 20.19 -11.00 -6.73
C LEU A 169 20.96 -11.26 -5.42
N HIS A 170 20.29 -11.12 -4.29
CA HIS A 170 20.88 -11.28 -2.98
C HIS A 170 21.13 -12.76 -2.59
N PHE A 171 20.23 -13.66 -2.99
CA PHE A 171 20.29 -15.09 -2.64
C PHE A 171 20.93 -15.99 -3.72
N ASN A 172 21.51 -15.42 -4.78
CA ASN A 172 21.98 -16.12 -5.98
C ASN A 172 23.21 -17.05 -5.79
N SER A 173 23.68 -17.30 -4.56
CA SER A 173 24.87 -18.11 -4.27
C SER A 173 24.62 -19.40 -3.49
N VAL A 174 23.38 -19.73 -3.14
CA VAL A 174 23.08 -20.93 -2.34
C VAL A 174 21.89 -21.68 -2.93
N ASP A 175 22.18 -22.74 -3.68
CA ASP A 175 21.24 -23.84 -3.82
C ASP A 175 20.90 -24.35 -2.42
N PHE A 176 19.60 -24.58 -2.18
CA PHE A 176 18.99 -25.08 -0.94
C PHE A 176 18.75 -24.04 0.18
N TYR A 177 17.51 -23.54 0.31
CA TYR A 177 16.59 -23.68 1.46
C TYR A 177 15.38 -22.73 1.30
N SER A 178 14.28 -23.07 1.98
CA SER A 178 12.88 -22.67 1.78
C SER A 178 12.58 -21.19 1.41
N ASP A 179 11.49 -20.96 0.65
CA ASP A 179 10.91 -19.62 0.37
C ASP A 179 10.74 -18.73 1.62
N VAL A 180 10.77 -19.33 2.83
CA VAL A 180 10.58 -18.67 4.12
C VAL A 180 11.78 -17.80 4.52
N GLU A 181 13.02 -18.19 4.19
CA GLU A 181 14.24 -17.44 4.55
C GLU A 181 14.37 -16.11 3.79
N ILE A 182 13.68 -16.01 2.66
CA ILE A 182 13.66 -14.82 1.81
C ILE A 182 12.77 -13.72 2.41
N LEU A 183 11.76 -14.10 3.19
CA LEU A 183 10.71 -13.21 3.66
C LEU A 183 11.22 -12.04 4.51
N PRO A 184 12.13 -12.22 5.50
CA PRO A 184 12.65 -11.11 6.29
C PRO A 184 13.33 -10.05 5.42
N THR A 185 14.17 -10.46 4.47
CA THR A 185 14.84 -9.54 3.55
C THR A 185 13.82 -8.83 2.67
N PHE A 186 12.83 -9.54 2.12
CA PHE A 186 11.78 -8.93 1.31
C PHE A 186 10.97 -7.89 2.09
N PHE A 187 10.50 -8.24 3.28
CA PHE A 187 9.67 -7.36 4.11
C PHE A 187 10.43 -6.16 4.66
N LEU A 188 11.74 -6.26 4.89
CA LEU A 188 12.55 -5.11 5.27
C LEU A 188 12.87 -4.23 4.05
N LEU A 189 13.25 -4.83 2.93
CA LEU A 189 13.66 -4.11 1.72
C LEU A 189 12.50 -3.31 1.10
N ALA A 190 11.29 -3.89 1.10
CA ALA A 190 10.10 -3.30 0.47
C ALA A 190 9.83 -1.84 0.89
N PRO A 191 9.60 -1.52 2.18
CA PRO A 191 9.34 -0.14 2.58
C PRO A 191 10.53 0.79 2.31
N LEU A 192 11.76 0.30 2.47
CA LEU A 192 12.96 1.12 2.28
C LEU A 192 13.14 1.52 0.82
N PHE A 193 13.03 0.55 -0.09
CA PHE A 193 13.14 0.79 -1.52
C PHE A 193 12.02 1.72 -2.02
N VAL A 194 10.78 1.49 -1.60
CA VAL A 194 9.65 2.34 -2.00
C VAL A 194 9.79 3.76 -1.41
N ALA A 195 10.32 3.91 -0.20
CA ALA A 195 10.59 5.23 0.38
C ALA A 195 11.67 6.01 -0.41
N VAL A 196 12.71 5.35 -0.91
CA VAL A 196 13.73 5.99 -1.77
C VAL A 196 13.07 6.48 -3.05
N LEU A 197 12.29 5.63 -3.72
CA LEU A 197 11.59 5.99 -4.94
C LEU A 197 10.59 7.13 -4.71
N TYR A 198 9.85 7.11 -3.60
CA TYR A 198 8.96 8.20 -3.22
C TYR A 198 9.75 9.51 -3.04
N GLY A 199 10.87 9.48 -2.32
CA GLY A 199 11.76 10.63 -2.16
C GLY A 199 12.28 11.18 -3.50
N LEU A 200 12.72 10.29 -4.40
CA LEU A 200 13.16 10.64 -5.75
C LEU A 200 12.03 11.25 -6.59
N SER A 201 10.82 10.69 -6.51
CA SER A 201 9.66 11.16 -7.28
C SER A 201 9.27 12.60 -6.91
N ASN A 202 9.47 13.00 -5.66
CA ASN A 202 9.23 14.37 -5.20
C ASN A 202 10.34 15.35 -5.60
N ARG A 203 11.52 14.86 -5.98
CA ARG A 203 12.64 15.70 -6.45
C ARG A 203 12.65 15.91 -7.96
N VAL A 204 12.13 14.95 -8.73
CA VAL A 204 12.12 14.99 -10.20
C VAL A 204 10.73 15.32 -10.71
N HIS A 205 10.55 16.50 -11.31
CA HIS A 205 9.24 17.00 -11.76
C HIS A 205 8.47 15.99 -12.65
N LYS A 206 9.16 15.30 -13.56
CA LYS A 206 8.56 14.28 -14.44
C LYS A 206 8.00 13.07 -13.69
N LEU A 207 8.53 12.76 -12.51
CA LEU A 207 8.14 11.60 -11.69
C LEU A 207 7.12 11.94 -10.61
N LEU A 208 6.81 13.23 -10.40
CA LEU A 208 5.87 13.69 -9.38
C LEU A 208 4.50 13.01 -9.49
N GLY A 209 4.11 12.65 -10.72
CA GLY A 209 2.86 11.93 -10.98
C GLY A 209 2.75 10.59 -10.26
N PHE A 210 3.87 9.92 -9.96
CA PHE A 210 3.91 8.64 -9.25
C PHE A 210 3.95 8.77 -7.73
N ALA A 211 4.23 9.95 -7.19
CA ALA A 211 4.46 10.16 -5.76
C ALA A 211 3.31 9.64 -4.89
N GLY A 212 2.05 9.87 -5.31
CA GLY A 212 0.89 9.36 -4.59
C GLY A 212 0.80 7.83 -4.54
N SER A 213 1.17 7.15 -5.62
CA SER A 213 1.16 5.68 -5.70
C SER A 213 2.32 5.08 -4.89
N LEU A 214 3.51 5.69 -4.99
CA LEU A 214 4.68 5.30 -4.21
C LEU A 214 4.45 5.52 -2.71
N PHE A 215 3.82 6.64 -2.32
CA PHE A 215 3.49 6.90 -0.92
C PHE A 215 2.48 5.90 -0.35
N PHE A 216 1.49 5.49 -1.16
CA PHE A 216 0.57 4.42 -0.77
C PHE A 216 1.30 3.10 -0.54
N TRP A 217 2.11 2.66 -1.51
CA TRP A 217 2.85 1.40 -1.40
C TRP A 217 3.91 1.42 -0.30
N PHE A 218 4.50 2.58 -0.01
CA PHE A 218 5.36 2.78 1.16
C PHE A 218 4.61 2.49 2.46
N GLN A 219 3.40 3.05 2.63
CA GLN A 219 2.61 2.81 3.84
C GLN A 219 2.23 1.33 3.97
N ILE A 220 1.73 0.71 2.90
CA ILE A 220 1.34 -0.71 2.92
C ILE A 220 2.54 -1.61 3.23
N SER A 221 3.67 -1.41 2.55
CA SER A 221 4.88 -2.21 2.78
C SER A 221 5.50 -1.96 4.15
N ALA A 222 5.43 -0.74 4.70
CA ALA A 222 5.91 -0.44 6.05
C ALA A 222 5.06 -1.12 7.13
N VAL A 223 3.73 -1.11 6.98
CA VAL A 223 2.82 -1.83 7.88
C VAL A 223 3.06 -3.32 7.78
N ALA A 224 3.14 -3.87 6.56
CA ALA A 224 3.41 -5.30 6.35
C ALA A 224 4.77 -5.72 6.96
N SER A 225 5.80 -4.88 6.79
CA SER A 225 7.12 -5.08 7.38
C SER A 225 7.08 -5.15 8.90
N LEU A 226 6.37 -4.21 9.55
CA LEU A 226 6.21 -4.18 10.99
C LEU A 226 5.40 -5.36 11.51
N VAL A 227 4.30 -5.70 10.86
CA VAL A 227 3.46 -6.86 11.24
C VAL A 227 4.25 -8.16 11.11
N PHE A 228 5.02 -8.32 10.03
CA PHE A 228 5.84 -9.51 9.81
C PHE A 228 6.89 -9.67 10.90
N ILE A 229 7.71 -8.64 11.16
CA ILE A 229 8.79 -8.76 12.16
C ILE A 229 8.22 -8.91 13.58
N ASP A 230 7.14 -8.20 13.91
CA ASP A 230 6.48 -8.29 15.21
C ASP A 230 5.85 -9.65 15.46
N GLY A 231 5.20 -10.23 14.45
CA GLY A 231 4.70 -11.60 14.51
C GLY A 231 5.83 -12.60 14.65
N SER A 232 6.88 -12.48 13.83
CA SER A 232 8.02 -13.40 13.86
C SER A 232 8.77 -13.39 15.19
N ARG A 233 8.85 -12.23 15.86
CA ARG A 233 9.56 -12.07 17.14
C ARG A 233 8.67 -12.33 18.35
N SER A 234 7.36 -12.09 18.28
CA SER A 234 6.47 -12.26 19.45
C SER A 234 5.73 -13.60 19.48
N MET A 235 5.58 -14.28 18.34
CA MET A 235 4.78 -15.50 18.21
C MET A 235 5.48 -16.64 17.46
N GLY A 236 6.57 -16.36 16.74
CA GLY A 236 7.21 -17.32 15.84
C GLY A 236 8.36 -18.10 16.46
N GLU A 237 8.58 -19.32 15.97
CA GLU A 237 9.87 -20.00 16.13
C GLU A 237 10.91 -19.23 15.30
N THR A 238 11.99 -18.76 15.94
CA THR A 238 13.01 -17.81 15.42
C THR A 238 13.89 -18.38 14.29
N SER A 239 13.49 -19.48 13.65
CA SER A 239 14.34 -20.38 12.86
C SER A 239 14.77 -19.88 11.47
N GLY A 240 14.82 -18.56 11.22
CA GLY A 240 15.17 -18.02 9.90
C GLY A 240 15.79 -16.62 9.87
N LEU A 241 15.99 -15.96 11.03
CA LEU A 241 16.64 -14.63 11.09
C LEU A 241 18.16 -14.69 11.27
N GLY A 242 18.74 -15.89 11.42
CA GLY A 242 20.11 -16.12 11.88
C GLY A 242 21.25 -15.70 10.95
N ASN A 243 21.02 -15.47 9.66
CA ASN A 243 22.09 -15.10 8.73
C ASN A 243 22.09 -13.59 8.41
N ALA A 244 22.70 -12.81 9.32
CA ALA A 244 22.89 -11.35 9.24
C ALA A 244 23.61 -10.88 7.95
N TRP A 245 24.35 -11.77 7.30
CA TRP A 245 25.20 -11.46 6.15
C TRP A 245 24.41 -11.03 4.92
N HIS A 246 23.09 -11.27 4.92
CA HIS A 246 22.22 -11.09 3.76
C HIS A 246 21.58 -9.71 3.60
N MET A 247 22.11 -8.66 4.25
CA MET A 247 21.48 -7.33 4.30
C MET A 247 22.26 -6.20 3.61
N THR A 248 23.28 -6.49 2.80
CA THR A 248 24.12 -5.44 2.17
C THR A 248 23.31 -4.43 1.36
N LEU A 249 22.39 -4.88 0.51
CA LEU A 249 21.51 -4.00 -0.28
C LEU A 249 20.59 -3.16 0.61
N THR A 250 20.07 -3.75 1.68
CA THR A 250 19.24 -3.07 2.68
C THR A 250 19.99 -1.92 3.35
N TYR A 251 21.26 -2.12 3.73
CA TYR A 251 22.09 -1.07 4.31
C TYR A 251 22.40 0.04 3.30
N ILE A 252 22.68 -0.31 2.04
CA ILE A 252 22.90 0.69 0.98
C ILE A 252 21.64 1.56 0.80
N ILE A 253 20.46 0.95 0.68
CA ILE A 253 19.19 1.67 0.52
C ILE A 253 18.87 2.50 1.75
N THR A 254 19.14 1.98 2.95
CA THR A 254 19.03 2.75 4.19
C THR A 254 19.95 3.97 4.15
N GLY A 255 21.21 3.83 3.73
CA GLY A 255 22.13 4.94 3.58
C GLY A 255 21.59 6.04 2.67
N LEU A 256 21.00 5.65 1.53
CA LEU A 256 20.33 6.60 0.62
C LEU A 256 19.13 7.29 1.29
N LEU A 257 18.33 6.58 2.10
CA LEU A 257 17.22 7.18 2.86
C LEU A 257 17.71 8.15 3.93
N VAL A 258 18.77 7.80 4.66
CA VAL A 258 19.36 8.66 5.69
C VAL A 258 19.81 9.97 5.05
N VAL A 259 20.54 9.90 3.94
CA VAL A 259 20.94 11.09 3.17
C VAL A 259 19.72 11.84 2.66
N GLY A 260 18.70 11.15 2.14
CA GLY A 260 17.46 11.73 1.64
C GLY A 260 16.68 12.52 2.70
N VAL A 261 16.56 11.97 3.91
CA VAL A 261 15.91 12.59 5.08
C VAL A 261 16.74 13.75 5.61
N ALA A 262 18.05 13.56 5.75
CA ALA A 262 18.97 14.58 6.26
C ALA A 262 19.01 15.82 5.36
N THR A 263 18.98 15.62 4.04
CA THR A 263 19.02 16.69 3.02
C THR A 263 17.64 17.27 2.68
N HIS A 264 16.55 16.75 3.26
CA HIS A 264 15.21 17.22 2.92
C HIS A 264 15.00 18.68 3.40
N PRO A 265 14.72 19.64 2.51
CA PRO A 265 14.72 21.06 2.85
C PRO A 265 13.51 21.46 3.70
N THR A 266 12.37 20.78 3.53
CA THR A 266 11.14 21.11 4.27
C THR A 266 11.04 20.41 5.64
N TYR A 267 11.90 19.43 5.92
CA TYR A 267 11.86 18.72 7.19
C TYR A 267 12.58 19.53 8.26
N ARG A 268 11.84 19.87 9.31
CA ARG A 268 12.43 20.44 10.53
C ARG A 268 13.32 19.41 11.22
N TRP A 269 14.29 19.87 12.00
CA TRP A 269 15.23 19.05 12.78
C TRP A 269 14.55 17.90 13.53
N LEU A 270 13.47 18.20 14.27
CA LEU A 270 12.71 17.19 15.00
C LEU A 270 12.16 16.09 14.08
N ASN A 271 11.59 16.44 12.93
CA ASN A 271 11.07 15.46 11.98
C ASN A 271 12.15 14.59 11.34
N LYS A 272 13.37 15.13 11.18
CA LYS A 272 14.53 14.34 10.75
C LYS A 272 14.91 13.31 11.81
N ILE A 273 15.04 13.72 13.07
CA ILE A 273 15.31 12.78 14.17
C ILE A 273 14.24 11.72 14.25
N LEU A 274 12.95 12.09 14.28
CA LEU A 274 11.85 11.12 14.40
C LEU A 274 11.91 10.03 13.32
N LEU A 275 12.14 10.42 12.06
CA LEU A 275 12.27 9.46 10.95
C LEU A 275 13.55 8.62 11.04
N LEU A 276 14.68 9.23 11.36
CA LEU A 276 15.95 8.51 11.47
C LEU A 276 15.95 7.54 12.66
N SER A 277 15.33 7.91 13.77
CA SER A 277 15.11 7.03 14.92
C SER A 277 14.15 5.89 14.58
N ALA A 278 13.03 6.16 13.90
CA ALA A 278 12.12 5.11 13.46
C ALA A 278 12.79 4.14 12.49
N LEU A 279 13.60 4.65 11.55
CA LEU A 279 14.38 3.85 10.61
C LEU A 279 15.45 3.01 11.32
N GLY A 280 16.19 3.60 12.26
CA GLY A 280 17.19 2.88 13.05
C GLY A 280 16.59 1.78 13.92
N LEU A 281 15.43 2.04 14.55
CA LEU A 281 14.70 1.02 15.31
C LEU A 281 14.16 -0.10 14.42
N LEU A 282 13.67 0.23 13.21
CA LEU A 282 13.23 -0.79 12.25
C LEU A 282 14.39 -1.70 11.84
N LEU A 283 15.56 -1.14 11.52
CA LEU A 283 16.74 -1.93 11.20
C LEU A 283 17.18 -2.81 12.37
N LEU A 284 17.21 -2.24 13.58
CA LEU A 284 17.55 -2.97 14.80
C LEU A 284 16.59 -4.13 15.06
N TYR A 285 15.31 -3.97 14.74
CA TYR A 285 14.29 -5.01 14.90
C TYR A 285 14.60 -6.26 14.04
N TYR A 286 15.15 -6.04 12.85
CA TYR A 286 15.53 -7.09 11.91
C TYR A 286 16.96 -7.65 12.13
N GLN A 287 17.78 -7.06 13.03
CA GLN A 287 19.12 -7.59 13.32
C GLN A 287 19.05 -8.88 14.15
N PRO A 288 19.81 -9.93 13.80
CA PRO A 288 20.08 -11.06 14.70
C PRO A 288 21.11 -10.71 15.78
N GLY A 289 21.02 -11.33 16.95
CA GLY A 289 22.01 -11.22 18.03
C GLY A 289 22.10 -9.86 18.76
N GLY A 290 21.17 -8.93 18.47
CA GLY A 290 21.10 -7.62 19.12
C GLY A 290 20.09 -7.59 20.28
N LEU A 291 18.95 -6.93 20.08
CA LEU A 291 17.87 -6.88 21.06
C LEU A 291 17.15 -8.22 21.26
N PHE A 292 17.32 -9.16 20.34
CA PHE A 292 16.70 -10.48 20.34
C PHE A 292 17.80 -11.53 20.20
N SER A 293 17.82 -12.48 21.13
CA SER A 293 18.69 -13.66 21.09
C SER A 293 18.18 -14.69 20.07
N ASP A 294 19.01 -15.66 19.71
CA ASP A 294 18.59 -16.80 18.89
C ASP A 294 17.63 -17.71 19.66
N GLU A 295 17.80 -17.80 20.99
CA GLU A 295 16.82 -18.41 21.90
C GLU A 295 15.62 -17.50 22.07
N HIS A 296 14.43 -18.06 21.78
CA HIS A 296 13.15 -17.36 21.91
C HIS A 296 12.64 -17.49 23.34
N TYR A 297 12.46 -16.36 24.01
CA TYR A 297 11.90 -16.33 25.37
C TYR A 297 10.53 -15.66 25.36
N THR A 298 9.51 -16.37 25.83
CA THR A 298 8.16 -15.80 25.98
C THR A 298 7.83 -15.59 27.45
N THR A 299 7.49 -14.36 27.83
CA THR A 299 7.11 -14.06 29.22
C THR A 299 5.64 -14.33 29.48
N LEU A 300 4.83 -14.31 28.43
CA LEU A 300 3.39 -14.56 28.44
C LEU A 300 3.04 -15.97 27.90
N GLY A 301 4.05 -16.81 27.65
CA GLY A 301 3.94 -18.17 27.11
C GLY A 301 4.37 -19.26 28.09
N ALA A 302 4.81 -20.42 27.57
CA ALA A 302 5.11 -21.62 28.37
C ALA A 302 6.31 -21.45 29.34
N ASP A 303 7.20 -20.50 29.08
CA ASP A 303 8.42 -20.24 29.85
C ASP A 303 8.23 -19.11 30.89
N ALA A 304 7.16 -19.21 31.69
CA ALA A 304 6.70 -18.19 32.65
C ALA A 304 7.67 -17.84 33.81
N GLY A 305 8.96 -18.18 33.70
CA GLY A 305 10.03 -17.86 34.67
C GLY A 305 11.03 -16.82 34.18
N VAL A 306 10.96 -16.35 32.93
CA VAL A 306 11.88 -15.35 32.38
C VAL A 306 11.45 -13.94 32.80
N SER A 307 12.41 -13.09 33.19
CA SER A 307 12.11 -11.69 33.53
C SER A 307 11.41 -10.97 32.38
N TRP A 308 10.43 -10.12 32.70
CA TRP A 308 9.59 -9.44 31.70
C TRP A 308 10.37 -8.65 30.64
N TRP A 309 11.56 -8.13 30.96
CA TRP A 309 12.41 -7.39 30.01
C TRP A 309 13.20 -8.30 29.05
N LEU A 310 13.31 -9.59 29.36
CA LEU A 310 13.94 -10.62 28.52
C LEU A 310 12.91 -11.31 27.61
N GLY A 311 11.60 -11.06 27.78
CA GLY A 311 10.57 -11.58 26.88
C GLY A 311 10.61 -10.93 25.51
N ASP A 312 10.72 -11.75 24.47
CA ASP A 312 10.66 -11.29 23.08
C ASP A 312 9.28 -10.74 22.73
N ASP A 313 8.23 -11.31 23.31
CA ASP A 313 6.84 -10.85 23.20
C ASP A 313 6.65 -9.39 23.64
N ILE A 314 7.24 -9.02 24.77
CA ILE A 314 7.20 -7.65 25.29
C ILE A 314 8.14 -6.73 24.51
N ARG A 315 9.39 -7.15 24.25
CA ARG A 315 10.38 -6.33 23.51
C ARG A 315 9.90 -6.00 22.09
N ALA A 316 9.33 -6.98 21.40
CA ALA A 316 8.73 -6.81 20.08
C ALA A 316 7.60 -5.77 20.11
N ALA A 317 6.65 -5.92 21.04
CA ALA A 317 5.55 -4.99 21.18
C ALA A 317 6.01 -3.55 21.47
N LEU A 318 7.00 -3.38 22.35
CA LEU A 318 7.58 -2.08 22.70
C LEU A 318 8.26 -1.42 21.49
N LEU A 319 9.04 -2.17 20.70
CA LEU A 319 9.66 -1.65 19.47
C LEU A 319 8.61 -1.23 18.45
N THR A 320 7.62 -2.08 18.19
CA THR A 320 6.52 -1.77 17.27
C THR A 320 5.80 -0.49 17.68
N LEU A 321 5.40 -0.39 18.96
CA LEU A 321 4.75 0.81 19.49
C LEU A 321 5.65 2.04 19.38
N THR A 322 6.94 1.93 19.71
CA THR A 322 7.88 3.05 19.63
C THR A 322 8.03 3.56 18.20
N ILE A 323 8.20 2.65 17.21
CA ILE A 323 8.28 3.02 15.79
C ILE A 323 6.99 3.72 15.35
N LEU A 324 5.82 3.17 15.70
CA LEU A 324 4.52 3.75 15.36
C LEU A 324 4.31 5.12 16.01
N PHE A 325 4.71 5.33 17.26
CA PHE A 325 4.62 6.62 17.94
C PHE A 325 5.51 7.67 17.28
N LEU A 326 6.78 7.35 17.01
CA LEU A 326 7.70 8.25 16.31
C LEU A 326 7.14 8.66 14.94
N TYR A 327 6.62 7.69 14.18
CA TYR A 327 6.04 7.94 12.87
C TYR A 327 4.72 8.72 12.94
N THR A 328 3.89 8.49 13.96
CA THR A 328 2.64 9.26 14.20
C THR A 328 2.94 10.72 14.49
N ILE A 329 3.92 11.01 15.35
CA ILE A 329 4.34 12.38 15.67
C ILE A 329 4.85 13.07 14.40
N HIS A 330 5.66 12.39 13.60
CA HIS A 330 6.12 12.89 12.31
C HIS A 330 4.95 13.23 11.36
N ALA A 331 4.02 12.30 11.17
CA ALA A 331 2.85 12.50 10.32
C ALA A 331 1.96 13.66 10.79
N GLY A 332 1.81 13.80 12.11
CA GLY A 332 1.10 14.92 12.74
C GLY A 332 1.77 16.27 12.49
N ASN A 333 3.11 16.32 12.59
CA ASN A 333 3.89 17.54 12.36
C ASN A 333 3.85 18.01 10.89
N ILE A 334 3.79 17.09 9.93
CA ILE A 334 3.68 17.41 8.49
C ILE A 334 2.23 17.72 8.09
N GLY A 335 1.25 17.36 8.92
CA GLY A 335 -0.18 17.59 8.63
C GLY A 335 -0.81 16.50 7.77
N HIS A 336 -0.18 15.33 7.64
CA HIS A 336 -0.74 14.18 6.92
C HIS A 336 -1.82 13.47 7.77
N GLN A 337 -3.03 14.05 7.80
CA GLN A 337 -4.14 13.58 8.65
C GLN A 337 -4.52 12.12 8.42
N ARG A 338 -4.54 11.66 7.17
CA ARG A 338 -4.87 10.26 6.85
C ARG A 338 -3.85 9.28 7.43
N THR A 339 -2.55 9.57 7.25
CA THR A 339 -1.46 8.76 7.80
C THR A 339 -1.46 8.82 9.32
N PHE A 340 -1.65 9.99 9.92
CA PHE A 340 -1.77 10.13 11.37
C PHE A 340 -2.89 9.25 11.94
N ASN A 341 -4.08 9.28 11.35
CA ASN A 341 -5.21 8.47 11.79
C ASN A 341 -4.95 6.96 11.60
N LEU A 342 -4.38 6.56 10.45
CA LEU A 342 -4.00 5.16 10.19
C LEU A 342 -3.03 4.65 11.25
N VAL A 343 -1.95 5.38 11.52
CA VAL A 343 -0.90 4.93 12.45
C VAL A 343 -1.42 4.97 13.89
N THR A 344 -2.25 5.95 14.26
CA THR A 344 -2.94 5.98 15.57
C THR A 344 -3.85 4.75 15.75
N PHE A 345 -4.58 4.36 14.71
CA PHE A 345 -5.37 3.13 14.72
C PHE A 345 -4.49 1.89 14.91
N LEU A 346 -3.35 1.80 14.21
CA LEU A 346 -2.40 0.69 14.36
C LEU A 346 -1.79 0.60 15.77
N ILE A 347 -1.53 1.74 16.42
CA ILE A 347 -1.12 1.78 17.83
C ILE A 347 -2.20 1.15 18.71
N GLY A 348 -3.45 1.58 18.55
CA GLY A 348 -4.59 1.01 19.29
C GLY A 348 -4.75 -0.50 19.04
N LEU A 349 -4.65 -0.92 17.77
CA LEU A 349 -4.71 -2.33 17.39
C LEU A 349 -3.57 -3.14 18.04
N ARG A 350 -2.34 -2.62 18.08
CA ARG A 350 -1.22 -3.33 18.69
C ARG A 350 -1.37 -3.48 20.20
N PHE A 351 -1.93 -2.48 20.90
CA PHE A 351 -2.28 -2.61 22.32
C PHE A 351 -3.31 -3.73 22.56
N VAL A 352 -4.29 -3.89 21.67
CA VAL A 352 -5.26 -5.00 21.75
C VAL A 352 -4.57 -6.34 21.56
N VAL A 353 -3.68 -6.47 20.56
CA VAL A 353 -2.92 -7.70 20.35
C VAL A 353 -2.06 -8.04 21.58
N LEU A 354 -1.35 -7.06 22.14
CA LEU A 354 -0.52 -7.24 23.34
C LEU A 354 -1.37 -7.68 24.55
N TYR A 355 -2.56 -7.11 24.70
CA TYR A 355 -3.50 -7.52 25.75
C TYR A 355 -3.93 -8.98 25.60
N PHE A 356 -4.26 -9.42 24.37
CA PHE A 356 -4.58 -10.83 24.12
C PHE A 356 -3.40 -11.77 24.38
N GLN A 357 -2.18 -11.35 24.03
CA GLN A 357 -0.97 -12.08 24.36
C GLN A 357 -0.84 -12.23 25.89
N ALA A 358 -1.19 -11.20 26.67
CA ALA A 358 -1.02 -11.20 28.12
C ALA A 358 -2.07 -12.00 28.91
N VAL A 359 -3.30 -12.10 28.42
CA VAL A 359 -4.43 -12.64 29.20
C VAL A 359 -4.56 -14.17 29.16
N GLY A 360 -4.07 -14.84 28.11
CA GLY A 360 -4.03 -16.30 28.02
C GLY A 360 -5.40 -17.02 28.09
N GLY A 361 -5.88 -17.55 26.95
CA GLY A 361 -6.98 -18.54 26.90
C GLY A 361 -8.41 -18.00 26.63
N LEU A 362 -9.21 -18.80 25.91
CA LEU A 362 -10.49 -18.46 25.25
C LEU A 362 -11.63 -17.94 26.17
N ALA A 363 -11.60 -18.24 27.47
CA ALA A 363 -12.60 -17.75 28.43
C ALA A 363 -12.22 -16.41 29.06
N ALA A 364 -10.93 -16.21 29.36
CA ALA A 364 -10.38 -14.94 29.82
C ALA A 364 -10.39 -13.88 28.71
N THR A 365 -10.28 -14.31 27.45
CA THR A 365 -10.38 -13.44 26.27
C THR A 365 -11.76 -12.81 26.08
N GLY A 366 -12.85 -13.40 26.59
CA GLY A 366 -14.22 -12.85 26.46
C GLY A 366 -14.47 -11.65 27.38
N VAL A 367 -14.16 -11.78 28.66
CA VAL A 367 -14.17 -10.65 29.61
C VAL A 367 -13.12 -9.61 29.23
N GLY A 368 -11.98 -10.08 28.73
CA GLY A 368 -10.93 -9.20 28.25
C GLY A 368 -11.27 -8.43 26.98
N LEU A 369 -12.07 -8.99 26.06
CA LEU A 369 -12.64 -8.28 24.91
C LEU A 369 -13.51 -7.10 25.34
N ILE A 370 -14.32 -7.28 26.39
CA ILE A 370 -15.19 -6.23 26.93
C ILE A 370 -14.36 -5.14 27.61
N LEU A 371 -13.41 -5.52 28.47
CA LEU A 371 -12.52 -4.57 29.15
C LEU A 371 -11.60 -3.83 28.18
N SER A 372 -11.09 -4.50 27.15
CA SER A 372 -10.29 -3.88 26.09
C SER A 372 -11.13 -2.95 25.22
N GLY A 373 -12.36 -3.30 24.87
CA GLY A 373 -13.30 -2.39 24.21
C GLY A 373 -13.49 -1.10 25.01
N LEU A 374 -13.70 -1.20 26.32
CA LEU A 374 -13.81 -0.06 27.23
C LEU A 374 -12.51 0.74 27.34
N LEU A 375 -11.36 0.07 27.39
CA LEU A 375 -10.05 0.71 27.46
C LEU A 375 -9.71 1.45 26.15
N ILE A 376 -9.98 0.86 24.98
CA ILE A 376 -9.81 1.51 23.67
C ILE A 376 -10.72 2.75 23.59
N ILE A 377 -11.98 2.65 24.02
CA ILE A 377 -12.90 3.79 24.07
C ILE A 377 -12.33 4.87 24.99
N GLY A 378 -11.82 4.50 26.17
CA GLY A 378 -11.20 5.41 27.12
C GLY A 378 -9.95 6.11 26.56
N VAL A 379 -9.05 5.37 25.92
CA VAL A 379 -7.84 5.90 25.28
C VAL A 379 -8.18 6.77 24.08
N ALA A 380 -9.14 6.36 23.24
CA ALA A 380 -9.62 7.17 22.11
C ALA A 380 -10.25 8.48 22.58
N TRP A 381 -11.01 8.44 23.67
CA TRP A 381 -11.60 9.62 24.30
C TRP A 381 -10.54 10.53 24.94
N ALA A 382 -9.56 9.95 25.65
CA ALA A 382 -8.41 10.67 26.20
C ALA A 382 -7.56 11.32 25.09
N TRP A 383 -7.30 10.60 24.01
CA TRP A 383 -6.59 11.13 22.84
C TRP A 383 -7.36 12.27 22.18
N HIS A 384 -8.68 12.09 21.96
CA HIS A 384 -9.53 13.14 21.42
C HIS A 384 -9.49 14.39 22.31
N SER A 385 -9.59 14.25 23.63
CA SER A 385 -9.56 15.39 24.54
C SER A 385 -8.18 16.05 24.66
N TRP A 386 -7.08 15.30 24.46
CA TRP A 386 -5.71 15.82 24.63
C TRP A 386 -5.04 16.25 23.32
N ARG A 387 -5.59 15.88 22.16
CA ARG A 387 -4.99 16.19 20.85
C ARG A 387 -4.69 17.68 20.66
N GLU A 388 -5.54 18.56 21.16
CA GLU A 388 -5.35 20.01 20.99
C GLU A 388 -4.24 20.55 21.89
N ARG A 389 -4.12 20.01 23.12
CA ARG A 389 -3.04 20.35 24.04
C ARG A 389 -1.69 19.85 23.52
N LEU A 390 -1.63 18.62 23.02
CA LEU A 390 -0.41 18.06 22.42
C LEU A 390 0.00 18.83 21.15
N ARG A 391 -0.97 19.22 20.31
CA ARG A 391 -0.72 20.05 19.12
C ARG A 391 -0.21 21.45 19.48
N ASN A 392 -0.67 22.02 20.59
CA ASN A 392 -0.20 23.33 21.05
C ASN A 392 1.17 23.23 21.74
N TRP A 393 1.43 22.16 22.50
CA TRP A 393 2.73 21.88 23.09
C TRP A 393 3.80 21.63 22.02
N SER A 394 3.49 20.84 20.98
CA SER A 394 4.44 20.61 19.88
C SER A 394 4.74 21.87 19.08
N LYS A 395 3.77 22.78 18.92
CA LYS A 395 4.00 24.11 18.34
C LYS A 395 4.87 25.00 19.24
N GLY A 396 4.71 24.91 20.56
CA GLY A 396 5.52 25.63 21.55
C GLY A 396 6.97 25.16 21.61
N ALA A 397 7.22 23.86 21.45
CA ALA A 397 8.57 23.30 21.32
C ALA A 397 9.24 23.56 19.96
N GLN A 398 8.52 24.21 19.03
CA GLN A 398 8.99 24.59 17.69
C GLN A 398 9.25 26.10 17.55
N ALA A 399 8.93 26.89 18.58
CA ALA A 399 9.39 28.27 18.73
C ALA A 399 10.77 28.26 19.39
#